data_AF-A0A954CM00-F1
#
_entry.id   AF-A0A954CM00-F1
#
_cell.length_a   1.000
_cell.length_b   1.000
_cell.length_c   1.000
_cell.angle_alpha   90.00
_cell.angle_beta   90.00
_cell.angle_gamma   90.00
#
_symmetry.space_group_name_H-M   'P 1'
#
loop_
_entity.id
_entity.type
_entity.pdbx_description
1 polymer ?
#
loop_
_entity_poly.entity_id
_entity_poly.type
_entity_poly.pdbx_seq_one_letter_code
_entity_poly.pdbx_strand_id
1 'polypeptide(L)'
;MTPRELLETNAAALEISQPTLADGLRSVPDEMVGKLEALELPVADQTRLGEFVKNFEKLGNPDAVFLLGIGTPDMLWAVRDALPADCALVIIEPGVELTLRMLISADLSEFFETPYTALVTAPDDFELQRQVENVVAMWGLSEIQMVVNPMRPLGDDLIQLAVSMISNAVNNVQIAAANVAHFGNQIIDNVAANLPAAAESRDANALASVFAGKPAVIVGAGPSLDSDLATLKANADKAVVIAVDAAVKALSDAGVPIDLAVTLDVIGVKKGFLASVPEGTPVVSLLGAHPDLVESESTKRFFVSDEHPLSKWCAAILNLPVFPAMGNVAHLAYVMAKGAGCGKVCFVGVDYCLAENDKVYA
;
A
#
# COMPACT_ATOMS: atom_id res chain seq x y z
N MET A 1 36.72 16.08 4.96
CA MET A 1 35.38 16.43 5.46
C MET A 1 35.24 15.83 6.85
N THR A 2 34.59 16.53 7.77
CA THR A 2 34.22 15.99 9.08
C THR A 2 33.15 14.90 8.93
N PRO A 3 32.95 14.02 9.92
CA PRO A 3 31.85 13.05 9.92
C PRO A 3 30.47 13.68 9.65
N ARG A 4 30.22 14.87 10.21
CA ARG A 4 28.98 15.61 9.97
C ARG A 4 28.87 16.12 8.54
N GLU A 5 29.95 16.68 7.99
CA GLU A 5 29.97 17.12 6.59
C GLU A 5 29.73 15.96 5.62
N LEU A 6 30.31 14.78 5.89
CA LEU A 6 30.07 13.57 5.09
C LEU A 6 28.61 13.13 5.16
N LEU A 7 28.02 13.12 6.35
CA LEU A 7 26.60 12.77 6.51
C LEU A 7 25.69 13.70 5.72
N GLU A 8 25.94 15.01 5.79
CA GLU A 8 25.18 16.04 5.06
C GLU A 8 25.34 15.88 3.54
N THR A 9 26.56 15.67 3.06
CA THR A 9 26.84 15.47 1.64
C THR A 9 26.15 14.22 1.10
N ASN A 10 26.22 13.10 1.82
CA ASN A 10 25.52 11.88 1.45
C ASN A 10 24.00 12.01 1.53
N ALA A 11 23.47 12.72 2.53
CA ALA A 11 22.05 12.99 2.66
C ALA A 11 21.54 13.87 1.50
N ALA A 12 22.32 14.87 1.07
CA ALA A 12 21.96 15.73 -0.06
C ALA A 12 21.85 14.94 -1.38
N ALA A 13 22.75 13.98 -1.62
CA ALA A 13 22.67 13.10 -2.80
C ALA A 13 21.40 12.22 -2.82
N LEU A 14 20.86 11.92 -1.65
CA LEU A 14 19.64 11.12 -1.48
C LEU A 14 18.35 11.94 -1.53
N GLU A 15 18.42 13.28 -1.59
CA GLU A 15 17.26 14.16 -1.42
C GLU A 15 16.20 13.97 -2.52
N ILE A 16 16.62 13.67 -3.75
CA ILE A 16 15.69 13.45 -4.87
C ILE A 16 15.13 12.02 -4.84
N SER A 17 15.99 11.02 -4.65
CA SER A 17 15.61 9.61 -4.76
C SER A 17 14.92 9.09 -3.50
N GLN A 18 15.32 9.55 -2.32
CA GLN A 18 14.93 9.04 -1.01
C GLN A 18 14.82 10.17 0.03
N PRO A 19 13.90 11.14 -0.15
CA PRO A 19 13.80 12.36 0.67
C PRO A 19 13.59 12.10 2.16
N THR A 20 12.75 11.12 2.51
CA THR A 20 12.51 10.76 3.92
C THR A 20 13.77 10.24 4.61
N LEU A 21 14.58 9.46 3.90
CA LEU A 21 15.86 8.99 4.43
C LEU A 21 16.83 10.15 4.57
N ALA A 22 16.94 11.02 3.57
CA ALA A 22 17.79 12.21 3.61
C ALA A 22 17.47 13.10 4.84
N ASP A 23 16.20 13.36 5.11
CA ASP A 23 15.77 14.11 6.29
C ASP A 23 16.07 13.38 7.60
N GLY A 24 15.88 12.06 7.62
CA GLY A 24 16.29 11.20 8.73
C GLY A 24 17.77 11.32 9.05
N LEU A 25 18.64 11.27 8.03
CA LEU A 25 20.09 11.42 8.17
C LEU A 25 20.47 12.80 8.73
N ARG A 26 19.84 13.88 8.24
CA ARG A 26 20.07 15.25 8.75
C ARG A 26 19.65 15.42 10.21
N SER A 27 18.63 14.67 10.63
CA SER A 27 18.11 14.71 12.01
C SER A 27 18.99 13.97 13.04
N VAL A 28 20.00 13.23 12.60
CA VAL A 28 20.90 12.49 13.50
C VAL A 28 21.65 13.47 14.41
N PRO A 29 21.58 13.34 15.75
CA PRO A 29 22.28 14.23 16.68
C PRO A 29 23.80 14.08 16.62
N ASP A 30 24.55 15.18 16.81
CA ASP A 30 26.02 15.15 16.79
C ASP A 30 26.63 14.23 17.86
N GLU A 31 25.96 14.07 19.01
CA GLU A 31 26.38 13.10 20.03
C GLU A 31 26.35 11.66 19.49
N MET A 32 25.36 11.32 18.66
CA MET A 32 25.26 10.02 18.02
C MET A 32 26.36 9.85 16.97
N VAL A 33 26.59 10.88 16.14
CA VAL A 33 27.67 10.88 15.14
C VAL A 33 29.03 10.55 15.77
N GLY A 34 29.36 11.17 16.91
CA GLY A 34 30.61 10.89 17.63
C GLY A 34 30.69 9.46 18.20
N LYS A 35 29.58 8.88 18.65
CA LYS A 35 29.54 7.48 19.12
C LYS A 35 29.74 6.49 17.98
N LEU A 36 29.21 6.81 16.80
CA LEU A 36 29.31 5.97 15.62
C LEU A 36 30.75 5.80 15.18
N GLU A 37 31.62 6.82 15.28
CA GLU A 37 33.04 6.70 14.86
C GLU A 37 33.78 5.49 15.50
N ALA A 38 33.37 5.07 16.70
CA ALA A 38 33.93 3.93 17.39
C ALA A 38 33.43 2.56 16.88
N LEU A 39 32.36 2.53 16.07
CA LEU A 39 31.83 1.32 15.46
C LEU A 39 32.77 0.86 14.34
N GLU A 40 33.23 -0.39 14.42
CA GLU A 40 34.08 -0.99 13.39
C GLU A 40 33.27 -1.28 12.12
N LEU A 41 33.82 -0.89 10.98
CA LEU A 41 33.27 -1.24 9.67
C LEU A 41 33.79 -2.61 9.23
N PRO A 42 33.00 -3.37 8.44
CA PRO A 42 33.50 -4.55 7.75
C PRO A 42 34.79 -4.23 6.97
N VAL A 43 35.79 -5.09 7.11
CA VAL A 43 37.07 -4.93 6.40
C VAL A 43 36.93 -5.46 4.98
N ALA A 44 37.36 -4.67 4.01
CA ALA A 44 37.39 -5.09 2.61
C ALA A 44 38.39 -6.25 2.41
N ASP A 45 37.94 -7.34 1.78
CA ASP A 45 38.79 -8.40 1.24
C ASP A 45 38.68 -8.37 -0.28
N GLN A 46 39.73 -7.83 -0.93
CA GLN A 46 39.78 -7.65 -2.38
C GLN A 46 39.71 -8.98 -3.15
N THR A 47 40.18 -10.08 -2.56
CA THR A 47 40.10 -11.41 -3.20
C THR A 47 38.67 -11.89 -3.21
N ARG A 48 38.00 -11.84 -2.05
CA ARG A 48 36.58 -12.20 -1.93
C ARG A 48 35.69 -11.29 -2.77
N LEU A 49 35.98 -9.99 -2.83
CA LEU A 49 35.24 -9.04 -3.65
C LEU A 49 35.34 -9.40 -5.14
N GLY A 50 36.55 -9.68 -5.63
CA GLY A 50 36.75 -10.09 -7.02
C GLY A 50 36.03 -11.39 -7.37
N GLU A 51 35.99 -12.37 -6.46
CA GLU A 51 35.22 -13.60 -6.64
C GLU A 51 33.69 -13.36 -6.59
N PHE A 52 33.24 -12.48 -5.71
CA PHE A 52 31.84 -12.12 -5.56
C PHE A 52 31.29 -11.47 -6.84
N VAL A 53 31.99 -10.46 -7.36
CA VAL A 53 31.56 -9.71 -8.54
C VAL A 53 31.56 -10.58 -9.81
N LYS A 54 32.47 -11.55 -9.93
CA LYS A 54 32.45 -12.53 -11.04
C LYS A 54 31.17 -13.36 -11.12
N ASN A 55 30.43 -13.50 -10.02
CA ASN A 55 29.15 -14.21 -10.06
C ASN A 55 28.02 -13.36 -10.63
N PHE A 56 28.20 -12.03 -10.78
CA PHE A 56 27.18 -11.15 -11.34
C PHE A 56 26.96 -11.40 -12.84
N GLU A 57 28.00 -11.82 -13.57
CA GLU A 57 27.89 -12.27 -14.96
C GLU A 57 26.89 -13.44 -15.14
N LYS A 58 26.59 -14.17 -14.06
CA LYS A 58 25.67 -15.33 -14.07
C LYS A 58 24.25 -14.98 -13.64
N LEU A 59 23.99 -13.74 -13.19
CA LEU A 59 22.68 -13.31 -12.69
C LEU A 59 21.63 -13.15 -13.81
N GLY A 60 22.03 -13.30 -15.08
CA GLY A 60 21.15 -13.08 -16.22
C GLY A 60 20.94 -11.59 -16.46
N ASN A 61 19.69 -11.18 -16.66
CA ASN A 61 19.33 -9.77 -16.87
C ASN A 61 18.12 -9.39 -16.00
N PRO A 62 18.28 -9.32 -14.67
CA PRO A 62 17.19 -8.96 -13.77
C PRO A 62 16.88 -7.46 -13.84
N ASP A 63 15.66 -7.09 -13.50
CA ASP A 63 15.25 -5.69 -13.33
C ASP A 63 16.04 -5.03 -12.18
N ALA A 64 16.35 -5.83 -11.14
CA ALA A 64 17.08 -5.35 -9.97
C ALA A 64 17.94 -6.42 -9.30
N VAL A 65 19.01 -5.94 -8.66
CA VAL A 65 19.81 -6.68 -7.69
C VAL A 65 19.65 -6.07 -6.31
N PHE A 66 19.26 -6.90 -5.35
CA PHE A 66 19.10 -6.53 -3.95
C PHE A 66 20.32 -7.02 -3.18
N LEU A 67 21.18 -6.09 -2.79
CA LEU A 67 22.38 -6.36 -1.99
C LEU A 67 22.05 -6.30 -0.51
N LEU A 68 22.04 -7.46 0.15
CA LEU A 68 21.79 -7.55 1.58
C LEU A 68 23.11 -7.34 2.36
N GLY A 69 23.20 -6.21 3.05
CA GLY A 69 24.33 -5.77 3.88
C GLY A 69 25.19 -4.68 3.24
N ILE A 70 25.20 -3.46 3.83
CA ILE A 70 26.08 -2.36 3.44
C ILE A 70 27.53 -2.79 3.73
N GLY A 71 28.32 -2.97 2.67
CA GLY A 71 29.68 -3.52 2.74
C GLY A 71 30.72 -2.44 2.98
N THR A 72 31.52 -2.16 1.96
CA THR A 72 32.49 -1.07 1.92
C THR A 72 32.25 -0.21 0.67
N PRO A 73 32.76 1.03 0.61
CA PRO A 73 32.64 1.85 -0.59
C PRO A 73 33.15 1.14 -1.86
N ASP A 74 34.31 0.49 -1.78
CA ASP A 74 34.89 -0.30 -2.88
C ASP A 74 33.94 -1.40 -3.37
N MET A 75 33.26 -2.07 -2.44
CA MET A 75 32.30 -3.11 -2.79
C MET A 75 31.07 -2.54 -3.47
N LEU A 76 30.52 -1.43 -2.97
CA LEU A 76 29.36 -0.78 -3.54
C LEU A 76 29.63 -0.40 -5.01
N TRP A 77 30.76 0.23 -5.27
CA TRP A 77 31.19 0.57 -6.63
C TRP A 77 31.44 -0.67 -7.49
N ALA A 78 32.17 -1.67 -6.99
CA ALA A 78 32.44 -2.88 -7.75
C ALA A 78 31.16 -3.65 -8.13
N VAL A 79 30.13 -3.61 -7.27
CA VAL A 79 28.80 -4.16 -7.57
C VAL A 79 28.08 -3.31 -8.62
N ARG A 80 28.04 -1.98 -8.44
CA ARG A 80 27.36 -1.06 -9.38
C ARG A 80 27.96 -1.11 -10.78
N ASP A 81 29.29 -1.19 -10.89
CA ASP A 81 30.04 -1.28 -12.15
C ASP A 81 29.81 -2.61 -12.88
N ALA A 82 29.47 -3.66 -12.15
CA ALA A 82 29.19 -4.99 -12.71
C ALA A 82 27.74 -5.13 -13.20
N LEU A 83 26.86 -4.16 -12.90
CA LEU A 83 25.46 -4.17 -13.27
C LEU A 83 25.19 -3.29 -14.49
N PRO A 84 24.31 -3.73 -15.42
CA PRO A 84 23.79 -2.87 -16.49
C PRO A 84 23.23 -1.55 -15.94
N ALA A 85 23.38 -0.44 -16.68
CA ALA A 85 22.99 0.89 -16.22
C ALA A 85 21.47 1.04 -15.92
N ASP A 86 20.64 0.18 -16.53
CA ASP A 86 19.20 0.07 -16.33
C ASP A 86 18.80 -0.95 -15.26
N CYS A 87 19.75 -1.75 -14.76
CA CYS A 87 19.51 -2.65 -13.64
C CYS A 87 19.58 -1.87 -12.32
N ALA A 88 18.52 -1.96 -11.54
CA ALA A 88 18.43 -1.30 -10.24
C ALA A 88 19.32 -1.98 -9.19
N LEU A 89 20.01 -1.20 -8.38
CA LEU A 89 20.77 -1.66 -7.23
C LEU A 89 20.09 -1.16 -5.95
N VAL A 90 19.53 -2.08 -5.17
CA VAL A 90 18.90 -1.77 -3.88
C VAL A 90 19.74 -2.37 -2.77
N ILE A 91 20.31 -1.52 -1.92
CA ILE A 91 21.15 -1.95 -0.79
C ILE A 91 20.26 -2.02 0.44
N ILE A 92 20.10 -3.20 1.01
CA ILE A 92 19.34 -3.40 2.24
C ILE A 92 20.31 -3.52 3.40
N GLU A 93 20.26 -2.58 4.33
CA GLU A 93 21.02 -2.63 5.56
C GLU A 93 20.12 -2.55 6.81
N PRO A 94 19.89 -3.68 7.49
CA PRO A 94 19.06 -3.74 8.69
C PRO A 94 19.66 -3.00 9.90
N GLY A 95 20.98 -2.90 10.00
CA GLY A 95 21.67 -2.21 11.08
C GLY A 95 21.83 -0.72 10.81
N VAL A 96 20.91 0.10 11.33
CA VAL A 96 20.93 1.56 11.17
C VAL A 96 22.26 2.18 11.57
N GLU A 97 22.85 1.75 12.70
CA GLU A 97 24.14 2.28 13.15
C GLU A 97 25.26 2.00 12.14
N LEU A 98 25.21 0.85 11.47
CA LEU A 98 26.22 0.50 10.48
C LEU A 98 26.02 1.27 9.17
N THR A 99 24.77 1.52 8.77
CA THR A 99 24.49 2.47 7.67
C THR A 99 25.02 3.85 7.99
N LEU A 100 24.66 4.42 9.15
CA LEU A 100 25.12 5.75 9.54
C LEU A 100 26.65 5.79 9.63
N ARG A 101 27.26 4.74 10.19
CA ARG A 101 28.72 4.61 10.26
C ARG A 101 29.38 4.68 8.89
N MET A 102 28.81 4.02 7.89
CA MET A 102 29.29 4.04 6.50
C MET A 102 29.22 5.46 5.92
N LEU A 103 28.07 6.11 6.09
CA LEU A 103 27.79 7.46 5.56
C LEU A 103 28.63 8.56 6.20
N ILE A 104 29.23 8.31 7.37
CA ILE A 104 30.18 9.24 8.01
C ILE A 104 31.66 8.87 7.80
N SER A 105 31.97 7.74 7.16
CA SER A 105 33.35 7.35 6.81
C SER A 105 33.78 7.74 5.40
N ALA A 106 32.84 7.83 4.47
CA ALA A 106 33.13 7.95 3.05
C ALA A 106 32.14 8.89 2.39
N ASP A 107 32.64 9.63 1.40
CA ASP A 107 31.78 10.35 0.48
C ASP A 107 31.24 9.35 -0.55
N LEU A 108 29.91 9.16 -0.52
CA LEU A 108 29.15 8.28 -1.39
C LEU A 108 28.13 9.10 -2.21
N SER A 109 28.29 10.43 -2.30
CA SER A 109 27.32 11.27 -3.00
C SER A 109 27.20 10.87 -4.47
N GLU A 110 28.32 10.70 -5.16
CA GLU A 110 28.37 10.26 -6.57
C GLU A 110 27.74 8.88 -6.76
N PHE A 111 27.91 8.00 -5.77
CA PHE A 111 27.31 6.66 -5.79
C PHE A 111 25.77 6.75 -5.71
N PHE A 112 25.23 7.55 -4.78
CA PHE A 112 23.78 7.70 -4.63
C PHE A 112 23.12 8.54 -5.73
N GLU A 113 23.88 9.39 -6.42
CA GLU A 113 23.44 10.11 -7.61
C GLU A 113 23.35 9.20 -8.85
N THR A 114 23.94 8.00 -8.80
CA THR A 114 23.85 7.03 -9.90
C THR A 114 22.40 6.55 -10.06
N PRO A 115 21.81 6.60 -11.27
CA PRO A 115 20.43 6.18 -11.51
C PRO A 115 20.13 4.78 -11.00
N TYR A 116 18.89 4.57 -10.56
CA TYR A 116 18.40 3.29 -10.03
C TYR A 116 19.25 2.71 -8.88
N THR A 117 19.78 3.59 -8.02
CA THR A 117 20.50 3.21 -6.80
C THR A 117 19.70 3.64 -5.58
N ALA A 118 19.39 2.69 -4.68
CA ALA A 118 18.63 2.94 -3.46
C ALA A 118 19.29 2.32 -2.23
N LEU A 119 19.02 2.90 -1.06
CA LEU A 119 19.52 2.46 0.24
C LEU A 119 18.33 2.30 1.18
N VAL A 120 18.02 1.06 1.51
CA VAL A 120 16.92 0.70 2.40
C VAL A 120 17.50 0.38 3.78
N THR A 121 17.21 1.23 4.76
CA THR A 121 17.62 1.06 6.15
C THR A 121 16.53 1.61 7.07
N ALA A 122 16.27 0.90 8.17
CA ALA A 122 15.13 1.19 9.02
C ALA A 122 15.35 0.77 10.47
N PRO A 123 14.73 1.44 11.45
CA PRO A 123 14.88 1.13 12.87
C PRO A 123 14.19 -0.17 13.29
N ASP A 124 13.27 -0.69 12.48
CA ASP A 124 12.52 -1.90 12.73
C ASP A 124 12.12 -2.61 11.42
N ASP A 125 11.72 -3.88 11.54
CA ASP A 125 11.37 -4.74 10.41
C ASP A 125 10.14 -4.23 9.64
N PHE A 126 9.19 -3.56 10.31
CA PHE A 126 7.99 -3.05 9.66
C PHE A 126 8.33 -1.91 8.70
N GLU A 127 9.15 -0.96 9.15
CA GLU A 127 9.61 0.14 8.31
C GLU A 127 10.58 -0.36 7.21
N LEU A 128 11.38 -1.38 7.49
CA LEU A 128 12.22 -2.03 6.48
C LEU A 128 11.38 -2.64 5.36
N GLN A 129 10.35 -3.41 5.72
CA GLN A 129 9.40 -3.99 4.77
C GLN A 129 8.72 -2.90 3.94
N ARG A 130 8.24 -1.83 4.58
CA ARG A 130 7.57 -0.71 3.91
C ARG A 130 8.48 -0.04 2.87
N GLN A 131 9.75 0.18 3.20
CA GLN A 131 10.72 0.77 2.27
C GLN A 131 11.02 -0.17 1.08
N VAL A 132 11.17 -1.48 1.33
CA VAL A 132 11.31 -2.47 0.25
C VAL A 132 10.09 -2.44 -0.68
N GLU A 133 8.88 -2.49 -0.12
CA GLU A 133 7.63 -2.42 -0.89
C GLU A 133 7.54 -1.13 -1.73
N ASN A 134 7.90 0.01 -1.15
CA ASN A 134 7.89 1.29 -1.86
C ASN A 134 8.89 1.33 -3.03
N VAL A 135 10.13 0.88 -2.84
CA VAL A 135 11.14 0.88 -3.92
C VAL A 135 10.73 -0.08 -5.03
N VAL A 136 10.27 -1.29 -4.68
CA VAL A 136 9.80 -2.28 -5.65
C VAL A 136 8.60 -1.76 -6.44
N ALA A 137 7.61 -1.16 -5.77
CA ALA A 137 6.43 -0.60 -6.43
C ALA A 137 6.74 0.64 -7.27
N MET A 138 7.58 1.56 -6.77
CA MET A 138 7.94 2.80 -7.45
C MET A 138 8.69 2.55 -8.77
N TRP A 139 9.57 1.54 -8.79
CA TRP A 139 10.32 1.16 -9.99
C TRP A 139 9.68 0.04 -10.79
N GLY A 140 8.54 -0.53 -10.33
CA GLY A 140 7.83 -1.60 -11.02
C GLY A 140 8.65 -2.89 -11.15
N LEU A 141 9.47 -3.21 -10.15
CA LEU A 141 10.43 -4.32 -10.20
C LEU A 141 9.70 -5.65 -10.08
N SER A 142 10.05 -6.61 -10.94
CA SER A 142 9.43 -7.95 -10.94
C SER A 142 10.42 -9.09 -10.98
N GLU A 143 11.54 -8.93 -11.69
CA GLU A 143 12.62 -9.90 -11.79
C GLU A 143 13.78 -9.46 -10.89
N ILE A 144 13.78 -9.89 -9.63
CA ILE A 144 14.75 -9.46 -8.61
C ILE A 144 15.71 -10.61 -8.26
N GLN A 145 17.01 -10.33 -8.27
CA GLN A 145 18.03 -11.21 -7.73
C GLN A 145 18.54 -10.69 -6.40
N MET A 146 18.48 -11.51 -5.36
CA MET A 146 19.06 -11.17 -4.06
C MET A 146 20.48 -11.72 -3.94
N VAL A 147 21.40 -10.88 -3.51
CA VAL A 147 22.79 -11.25 -3.24
C VAL A 147 23.15 -10.83 -1.83
N VAL A 148 23.81 -11.73 -1.08
CA VAL A 148 24.25 -11.44 0.28
C VAL A 148 25.69 -10.97 0.24
N ASN A 149 25.99 -9.89 0.95
CA ASN A 149 27.34 -9.40 1.09
C ASN A 149 28.25 -10.46 1.75
N PRO A 150 29.30 -10.96 1.08
CA PRO A 150 30.14 -12.04 1.59
C PRO A 150 31.05 -11.63 2.77
N MET A 151 31.20 -10.33 3.01
CA MET A 151 31.97 -9.76 4.11
C MET A 151 31.09 -9.41 5.32
N ARG A 152 29.77 -9.58 5.18
CA ARG A 152 28.79 -9.37 6.24
C ARG A 152 27.96 -10.65 6.42
N PRO A 153 28.43 -11.63 7.20
CA PRO A 153 27.66 -12.84 7.44
C PRO A 153 26.40 -12.49 8.23
N LEU A 154 25.28 -12.46 7.53
CA LEU A 154 23.96 -12.28 8.11
C LEU A 154 23.41 -13.65 8.54
N GLY A 155 22.71 -13.68 9.67
CA GLY A 155 22.06 -14.91 10.12
C GLY A 155 20.95 -15.36 9.17
N ASP A 156 20.69 -16.67 9.12
CA ASP A 156 19.68 -17.27 8.25
C ASP A 156 18.29 -16.60 8.41
N ASP A 157 17.91 -16.25 9.64
CA ASP A 157 16.65 -15.57 9.94
C ASP A 157 16.48 -14.25 9.17
N LEU A 158 17.53 -13.45 9.08
CA LEU A 158 17.51 -12.16 8.40
C LEU A 158 17.48 -12.33 6.87
N ILE A 159 18.16 -13.36 6.36
CA ILE A 159 18.10 -13.72 4.94
C ILE A 159 16.67 -14.15 4.59
N GLN A 160 16.04 -15.01 5.41
CA GLN A 160 14.66 -15.45 5.20
C GLN A 160 13.66 -14.30 5.30
N LEU A 161 13.88 -13.36 6.23
CA LEU A 161 13.10 -12.14 6.35
C LEU A 161 13.19 -11.30 5.07
N ALA A 162 14.41 -11.04 4.56
CA ALA A 162 14.62 -10.30 3.33
C ALA A 162 13.96 -10.98 2.12
N VAL A 163 14.10 -12.30 1.98
CA VAL A 163 13.43 -13.09 0.92
C VAL A 163 11.91 -12.92 0.99
N SER A 164 11.34 -12.99 2.20
CA SER A 164 9.89 -12.86 2.39
C SER A 164 9.41 -11.45 2.04
N MET A 165 10.12 -10.41 2.49
CA MET A 165 9.81 -9.01 2.16
C MET A 165 9.84 -8.77 0.64
N ILE A 166 10.91 -9.21 -0.04
CA ILE A 166 11.06 -9.05 -1.49
C ILE A 166 9.96 -9.81 -2.23
N SER A 167 9.69 -11.06 -1.85
CA SER A 167 8.68 -11.90 -2.50
C SER A 167 7.28 -11.30 -2.37
N ASN A 168 6.93 -10.78 -1.18
CA ASN A 168 5.65 -10.11 -0.95
C ASN A 168 5.54 -8.82 -1.77
N ALA A 169 6.60 -8.01 -1.82
CA ALA A 169 6.63 -6.79 -2.61
C ALA A 169 6.45 -7.05 -4.12
N VAL A 170 7.18 -8.04 -4.67
CA VAL A 170 7.04 -8.46 -6.08
C VAL A 170 5.64 -8.98 -6.36
N ASN A 171 5.09 -9.84 -5.49
CA ASN A 171 3.74 -10.36 -5.65
C ASN A 171 2.69 -9.24 -5.66
N ASN A 172 2.85 -8.21 -4.81
CA ASN A 172 1.95 -7.06 -4.81
C ASN A 172 2.02 -6.25 -6.11
N VAL A 173 3.22 -6.03 -6.67
CA VAL A 173 3.39 -5.37 -7.98
C VAL A 173 2.75 -6.19 -9.10
N GLN A 174 2.96 -7.51 -9.10
CA GLN A 174 2.37 -8.41 -10.10
C GLN A 174 0.84 -8.43 -10.03
N ILE A 175 0.27 -8.49 -8.82
CA ILE A 175 -1.19 -8.40 -8.61
C ILE A 175 -1.73 -7.06 -9.10
N ALA A 176 -1.06 -5.95 -8.75
CA ALA A 176 -1.46 -4.63 -9.19
C ALA A 176 -1.42 -4.50 -10.73
N ALA A 177 -0.35 -4.98 -11.36
CA ALA A 177 -0.21 -5.01 -12.81
C ALA A 177 -1.29 -5.86 -13.49
N ALA A 178 -1.58 -7.05 -12.95
CA ALA A 178 -2.63 -7.93 -13.45
C ALA A 178 -4.03 -7.28 -13.32
N ASN A 179 -4.32 -6.62 -12.21
CA ASN A 179 -5.57 -5.88 -12.01
C ASN A 179 -5.71 -4.74 -13.02
N VAL A 180 -4.65 -3.96 -13.27
CA VAL A 180 -4.67 -2.90 -14.29
C VAL A 180 -4.87 -3.49 -15.68
N ALA A 181 -4.17 -4.57 -16.02
CA ALA A 181 -4.29 -5.23 -17.32
C ALA A 181 -5.70 -5.80 -17.56
N HIS A 182 -6.35 -6.30 -16.51
CA HIS A 182 -7.66 -6.93 -16.63
C HIS A 182 -8.82 -5.92 -16.54
N PHE A 183 -8.76 -4.97 -15.61
CA PHE A 183 -9.86 -4.06 -15.29
C PHE A 183 -9.63 -2.60 -15.71
N GLY A 184 -8.42 -2.21 -16.12
CA GLY A 184 -8.08 -0.80 -16.37
C GLY A 184 -9.00 -0.11 -17.38
N ASN A 185 -9.24 -0.74 -18.54
CA ASN A 185 -10.16 -0.20 -19.54
C ASN A 185 -11.61 -0.10 -19.00
N GLN A 186 -12.05 -1.12 -18.25
CA GLN A 186 -13.38 -1.11 -17.66
C GLN A 186 -13.54 0.01 -16.62
N ILE A 187 -12.51 0.25 -15.79
CA ILE A 187 -12.50 1.38 -14.84
C ILE A 187 -12.61 2.70 -15.59
N ILE A 188 -11.88 2.88 -16.70
CA ILE A 188 -11.94 4.09 -17.52
C ILE A 188 -13.36 4.30 -18.07
N ASP A 189 -13.94 3.25 -18.65
CA ASP A 189 -15.30 3.30 -19.22
C ASP A 189 -16.34 3.59 -18.13
N ASN A 190 -16.23 2.94 -16.97
CA ASN A 190 -17.09 3.15 -15.81
C ASN A 190 -17.01 4.59 -15.31
N VAL A 191 -15.79 5.12 -15.12
CA VAL A 191 -15.60 6.51 -14.69
C VAL A 191 -16.28 7.45 -15.68
N ALA A 192 -16.04 7.29 -16.98
CA ALA A 192 -16.63 8.14 -18.00
C ALA A 192 -18.17 8.09 -18.00
N ALA A 193 -18.75 6.89 -17.87
CA ALA A 193 -20.19 6.69 -17.79
C ALA A 193 -20.81 7.25 -16.49
N ASN A 194 -20.06 7.24 -15.39
CA ASN A 194 -20.53 7.74 -14.09
C ASN A 194 -20.40 9.25 -13.94
N LEU A 195 -19.58 9.93 -14.75
CA LEU A 195 -19.34 11.38 -14.63
C LEU A 195 -20.62 12.24 -14.61
N PRO A 196 -21.62 12.04 -15.51
CA PRO A 196 -22.85 12.81 -15.45
C PRO A 196 -23.62 12.61 -14.12
N ALA A 197 -23.75 11.35 -13.70
CA ALA A 197 -24.42 11.01 -12.43
C ALA A 197 -23.66 11.56 -11.21
N ALA A 198 -22.33 11.56 -11.25
CA ALA A 198 -21.50 12.10 -10.18
C ALA A 198 -21.61 13.63 -10.08
N ALA A 199 -21.68 14.33 -11.21
CA ALA A 199 -21.87 15.78 -11.25
C ALA A 199 -23.24 16.23 -10.69
N GLU A 200 -24.26 15.39 -10.82
CA GLU A 200 -25.61 15.62 -10.28
C GLU A 200 -25.81 15.04 -8.87
N SER A 201 -24.83 14.31 -8.35
CA SER A 201 -24.91 13.64 -7.06
C SER A 201 -24.81 14.63 -5.88
N ARG A 202 -25.15 14.14 -4.68
CA ARG A 202 -24.94 14.91 -3.46
C ARG A 202 -23.45 14.91 -3.11
N ASP A 203 -22.99 16.01 -2.55
CA ASP A 203 -21.61 16.13 -2.04
C ASP A 203 -21.34 15.09 -0.95
N ALA A 204 -20.43 14.15 -1.21
CA ALA A 204 -20.03 13.12 -0.25
C ALA A 204 -19.30 13.71 0.97
N ASN A 205 -18.71 14.89 0.86
CA ASN A 205 -18.17 15.61 2.02
C ASN A 205 -19.26 15.99 3.02
N ALA A 206 -20.52 16.10 2.59
CA ALA A 206 -21.65 16.35 3.50
C ALA A 206 -21.94 15.17 4.44
N LEU A 207 -21.36 13.98 4.19
CA LEU A 207 -21.43 12.84 5.11
C LEU A 207 -20.40 12.96 6.25
N ALA A 208 -19.43 13.87 6.16
CA ALA A 208 -18.40 14.03 7.15
C ALA A 208 -19.00 14.33 8.53
N SER A 209 -18.61 13.54 9.53
CA SER A 209 -19.06 13.68 10.92
C SER A 209 -20.59 13.64 11.17
N VAL A 210 -21.43 13.25 10.21
CA VAL A 210 -22.89 13.15 10.37
C VAL A 210 -23.29 12.15 11.47
N PHE A 211 -22.43 11.16 11.72
CA PHE A 211 -22.59 10.14 12.74
C PHE A 211 -21.56 10.28 13.88
N ALA A 212 -21.09 11.50 14.15
CA ALA A 212 -20.09 11.80 15.16
C ALA A 212 -20.36 11.09 16.50
N GLY A 213 -19.41 10.27 16.94
CA GLY A 213 -19.44 9.55 18.21
C GLY A 213 -20.37 8.34 18.27
N LYS A 214 -21.22 8.11 17.27
CA LYS A 214 -22.07 6.91 17.21
C LYS A 214 -21.24 5.66 16.92
N PRO A 215 -21.63 4.48 17.41
CA PRO A 215 -21.09 3.23 16.92
C PRO A 215 -21.63 2.94 15.51
N ALA A 216 -20.85 2.25 14.69
CA ALA A 216 -21.27 1.73 13.40
C ALA A 216 -21.13 0.20 13.37
N VAL A 217 -22.02 -0.45 12.64
CA VAL A 217 -21.92 -1.87 12.27
C VAL A 217 -21.80 -1.95 10.76
N ILE A 218 -20.67 -2.46 10.30
CA ILE A 218 -20.43 -2.78 8.89
C ILE A 218 -20.92 -4.19 8.66
N VAL A 219 -21.83 -4.34 7.71
CA VAL A 219 -22.45 -5.62 7.41
C VAL A 219 -21.98 -6.11 6.04
N GLY A 220 -21.22 -7.20 6.05
CA GLY A 220 -20.85 -7.98 4.89
C GLY A 220 -21.85 -9.09 4.59
N ALA A 221 -21.62 -9.83 3.51
CA ALA A 221 -22.51 -10.92 3.05
C ALA A 221 -21.97 -12.32 3.35
N GLY A 222 -21.02 -12.43 4.28
CA GLY A 222 -20.44 -13.71 4.69
C GLY A 222 -21.47 -14.63 5.38
N PRO A 223 -21.29 -15.96 5.32
CA PRO A 223 -22.16 -16.94 5.97
C PRO A 223 -22.53 -16.63 7.43
N SER A 224 -21.67 -15.98 8.20
CA SER A 224 -21.97 -15.64 9.61
C SER A 224 -23.16 -14.69 9.78
N LEU A 225 -23.48 -13.90 8.74
CA LEU A 225 -24.58 -12.92 8.76
C LEU A 225 -25.91 -13.56 9.16
N ASP A 226 -26.21 -14.76 8.65
CA ASP A 226 -27.49 -15.44 8.87
C ASP A 226 -27.83 -15.56 10.37
N SER A 227 -26.81 -15.79 11.20
CA SER A 227 -26.98 -15.93 12.65
C SER A 227 -27.20 -14.61 13.39
N ASP A 228 -26.80 -13.48 12.79
CA ASP A 228 -26.80 -12.16 13.40
C ASP A 228 -27.98 -11.27 12.96
N LEU A 229 -28.71 -11.63 11.90
CA LEU A 229 -29.81 -10.83 11.35
C LEU A 229 -30.85 -10.40 12.40
N ALA A 230 -31.26 -11.32 13.29
CA ALA A 230 -32.23 -11.03 14.34
C ALA A 230 -31.67 -10.03 15.37
N THR A 231 -30.41 -10.20 15.75
CA THR A 231 -29.70 -9.31 16.69
C THR A 231 -29.49 -7.92 16.09
N LEU A 232 -29.09 -7.86 14.82
CA LEU A 232 -28.96 -6.61 14.07
C LEU A 232 -30.30 -5.86 14.05
N LYS A 233 -31.39 -6.54 13.69
CA LYS A 233 -32.73 -5.94 13.65
C LYS A 233 -33.16 -5.36 14.99
N ALA A 234 -32.90 -6.09 16.08
CA ALA A 234 -33.30 -5.69 17.43
C ALA A 234 -32.46 -4.53 18.01
N ASN A 235 -31.32 -4.18 17.39
CA ASN A 235 -30.39 -3.17 17.90
C ASN A 235 -30.01 -2.11 16.85
N ALA A 236 -30.69 -2.08 15.70
CA ALA A 236 -30.39 -1.15 14.60
C ALA A 236 -30.55 0.32 14.99
N ASP A 237 -31.33 0.64 16.04
CA ASP A 237 -31.48 1.99 16.58
C ASP A 237 -30.26 2.47 17.39
N LYS A 238 -29.37 1.54 17.78
CA LYS A 238 -28.22 1.83 18.67
C LYS A 238 -26.93 2.08 17.91
N ALA A 239 -26.87 1.77 16.62
CA ALA A 239 -25.67 1.90 15.79
C ALA A 239 -26.05 2.24 14.36
N VAL A 240 -25.13 2.89 13.65
CA VAL A 240 -25.28 3.16 12.22
C VAL A 240 -25.02 1.87 11.45
N VAL A 241 -26.01 1.39 10.69
CA VAL A 241 -25.89 0.18 9.87
C VAL A 241 -25.38 0.56 8.49
N ILE A 242 -24.14 0.18 8.19
CA ILE A 242 -23.50 0.40 6.89
C ILE A 242 -23.40 -0.95 6.16
N ALA A 243 -24.20 -1.13 5.13
CA ALA A 243 -24.28 -2.36 4.37
C ALA A 243 -23.36 -2.32 3.16
N VAL A 244 -22.54 -3.35 2.96
CA VAL A 244 -21.92 -3.59 1.65
C VAL A 244 -23.00 -4.05 0.66
N ASP A 245 -22.78 -3.80 -0.61
CA ASP A 245 -23.69 -4.15 -1.70
C ASP A 245 -24.27 -5.58 -1.65
N ALA A 246 -23.46 -6.61 -1.41
CA ALA A 246 -23.96 -8.00 -1.31
C ALA A 246 -24.85 -8.25 -0.07
N ALA A 247 -24.69 -7.47 1.00
CA ALA A 247 -25.46 -7.67 2.23
C ALA A 247 -26.85 -7.01 2.15
N VAL A 248 -27.03 -6.02 1.28
CA VAL A 248 -28.26 -5.21 1.22
C VAL A 248 -29.50 -6.08 1.04
N LYS A 249 -29.47 -7.07 0.14
CA LYS A 249 -30.63 -7.93 -0.09
C LYS A 249 -31.03 -8.71 1.18
N ALA A 250 -30.06 -9.35 1.84
CA ALA A 250 -30.34 -10.13 3.06
C ALA A 250 -30.89 -9.25 4.19
N LEU A 251 -30.34 -8.05 4.35
CA LEU A 251 -30.80 -7.08 5.35
C LEU A 251 -32.22 -6.57 5.05
N SER A 252 -32.50 -6.20 3.80
CA SER A 252 -33.82 -5.77 3.35
C SER A 252 -34.87 -6.87 3.53
N ASP A 253 -34.57 -8.11 3.14
CA ASP A 253 -35.47 -9.26 3.29
C ASP A 253 -35.74 -9.57 4.78
N ALA A 254 -34.75 -9.39 5.66
CA ALA A 254 -34.92 -9.54 7.11
C ALA A 254 -35.59 -8.33 7.79
N GLY A 255 -35.75 -7.21 7.07
CA GLY A 255 -36.26 -5.94 7.59
C GLY A 255 -35.33 -5.30 8.61
N VAL A 256 -34.01 -5.41 8.41
CA VAL A 256 -32.99 -4.66 9.16
C VAL A 256 -32.87 -3.27 8.51
N PRO A 257 -33.03 -2.17 9.26
CA PRO A 257 -32.79 -0.82 8.73
C PRO A 257 -31.36 -0.64 8.23
N ILE A 258 -31.19 0.06 7.11
CA ILE A 258 -29.89 0.38 6.51
C ILE A 258 -29.75 1.91 6.52
N ASP A 259 -28.71 2.44 7.16
CA ASP A 259 -28.44 3.88 7.20
C ASP A 259 -27.60 4.34 6.01
N LEU A 260 -26.75 3.45 5.48
CA LEU A 260 -25.87 3.70 4.36
C LEU A 260 -25.59 2.39 3.62
N ALA A 261 -25.74 2.37 2.30
CA ALA A 261 -25.27 1.28 1.46
C ALA A 261 -24.03 1.72 0.68
N VAL A 262 -23.06 0.82 0.48
CA VAL A 262 -21.82 1.14 -0.23
C VAL A 262 -21.46 0.10 -1.30
N THR A 263 -20.86 0.54 -2.41
CA THR A 263 -20.38 -0.34 -3.48
C THR A 263 -19.09 0.18 -4.12
N LEU A 264 -18.25 -0.75 -4.58
CA LEU A 264 -17.06 -0.46 -5.40
C LEU A 264 -16.88 -1.46 -6.56
N ASP A 265 -17.88 -2.30 -6.85
CA ASP A 265 -17.76 -3.38 -7.84
C ASP A 265 -17.61 -2.81 -9.27
N VAL A 266 -16.46 -3.06 -9.87
CA VAL A 266 -16.08 -2.61 -11.22
C VAL A 266 -16.80 -3.41 -12.31
N ILE A 267 -17.13 -4.68 -12.05
CA ILE A 267 -17.62 -5.63 -13.06
C ILE A 267 -19.15 -5.61 -13.14
N GLY A 268 -19.82 -5.19 -12.07
CA GLY A 268 -21.29 -5.10 -12.05
C GLY A 268 -21.96 -6.46 -11.87
N VAL A 269 -21.34 -7.38 -11.12
CA VAL A 269 -21.91 -8.69 -10.83
C VAL A 269 -23.23 -8.54 -10.06
N LYS A 270 -23.36 -7.46 -9.28
CA LYS A 270 -24.48 -7.22 -8.36
C LYS A 270 -25.61 -6.38 -8.98
N LYS A 271 -26.03 -6.66 -10.22
CA LYS A 271 -27.08 -5.88 -10.93
C LYS A 271 -28.41 -5.70 -10.16
N GLY A 272 -28.72 -6.58 -9.21
CA GLY A 272 -29.91 -6.49 -8.34
C GLY A 272 -29.73 -5.67 -7.06
N PHE A 273 -28.53 -5.12 -6.83
CA PHE A 273 -28.17 -4.34 -5.63
C PHE A 273 -29.11 -3.16 -5.43
N LEU A 274 -29.19 -2.24 -6.40
CA LEU A 274 -30.01 -1.02 -6.29
C LEU A 274 -31.50 -1.33 -6.08
N ALA A 275 -32.01 -2.38 -6.74
CA ALA A 275 -33.40 -2.80 -6.58
C ALA A 275 -33.72 -3.34 -5.18
N SER A 276 -32.70 -3.75 -4.42
CA SER A 276 -32.82 -4.26 -3.06
C SER A 276 -32.58 -3.17 -2.00
N VAL A 277 -32.11 -1.99 -2.40
CA VAL A 277 -31.88 -0.86 -1.49
C VAL A 277 -33.24 -0.26 -1.08
N PRO A 278 -33.54 -0.16 0.23
CA PRO A 278 -34.80 0.45 0.68
C PRO A 278 -34.91 1.90 0.23
N GLU A 279 -36.12 2.34 -0.11
CA GLU A 279 -36.38 3.70 -0.58
C GLU A 279 -35.85 4.76 0.41
N GLY A 280 -35.14 5.76 -0.11
CA GLY A 280 -34.57 6.83 0.70
C GLY A 280 -33.30 6.47 1.48
N THR A 281 -32.76 5.25 1.32
CA THR A 281 -31.44 4.88 1.83
C THR A 281 -30.33 5.56 1.01
N PRO A 282 -29.39 6.29 1.63
CA PRO A 282 -28.20 6.80 0.97
C PRO A 282 -27.32 5.69 0.38
N VAL A 283 -26.83 5.90 -0.84
CA VAL A 283 -25.88 4.99 -1.51
C VAL A 283 -24.58 5.74 -1.80
N VAL A 284 -23.46 5.17 -1.38
CA VAL A 284 -22.10 5.67 -1.68
C VAL A 284 -21.43 4.72 -2.65
N SER A 285 -20.99 5.24 -3.79
CA SER A 285 -20.37 4.45 -4.83
C SER A 285 -18.99 4.98 -5.17
N LEU A 286 -18.05 4.08 -5.43
CA LEU A 286 -16.78 4.45 -6.03
C LEU A 286 -17.02 4.97 -7.46
N LEU A 287 -16.29 6.02 -7.86
CA LEU A 287 -16.43 6.60 -9.20
C LEU A 287 -16.13 5.59 -10.32
N GLY A 288 -15.23 4.63 -10.08
CA GLY A 288 -14.93 3.53 -11.01
C GLY A 288 -15.85 2.30 -10.93
N ALA A 289 -16.90 2.33 -10.10
CA ALA A 289 -17.87 1.23 -10.02
C ALA A 289 -18.69 1.09 -11.30
N HIS A 290 -19.23 -0.10 -11.57
CA HIS A 290 -20.03 -0.35 -12.76
C HIS A 290 -21.28 0.57 -12.82
N PRO A 291 -21.60 1.19 -13.98
CA PRO A 291 -22.72 2.11 -14.13
C PRO A 291 -24.09 1.57 -13.66
N ASP A 292 -24.40 0.30 -13.96
CA ASP A 292 -25.62 -0.38 -13.47
C ASP A 292 -25.77 -0.37 -11.92
N LEU A 293 -24.68 -0.18 -11.17
CA LEU A 293 -24.70 -0.12 -9.70
C LEU A 293 -24.86 1.30 -9.14
N VAL A 294 -24.92 2.30 -10.01
CA VAL A 294 -25.10 3.71 -9.62
C VAL A 294 -26.29 4.38 -10.31
N GLU A 295 -26.78 3.81 -11.41
CA GLU A 295 -27.94 4.27 -12.14
C GLU A 295 -29.24 3.88 -11.41
N SER A 296 -29.74 4.77 -10.54
CA SER A 296 -31.09 4.68 -9.99
C SER A 296 -31.77 6.04 -10.06
N GLU A 297 -33.09 6.11 -10.06
CA GLU A 297 -33.80 7.40 -9.92
C GLU A 297 -33.73 7.97 -8.49
N SER A 298 -33.04 7.31 -7.56
CA SER A 298 -32.91 7.75 -6.16
C SER A 298 -32.06 9.02 -6.04
N THR A 299 -32.51 9.97 -5.21
CA THR A 299 -31.92 11.30 -5.03
C THR A 299 -30.84 11.39 -3.93
N LYS A 300 -30.48 10.27 -3.30
CA LYS A 300 -29.47 10.22 -2.22
C LYS A 300 -28.22 9.43 -2.60
N ARG A 301 -27.68 9.71 -3.79
CA ARG A 301 -26.43 9.13 -4.28
C ARG A 301 -25.25 10.04 -3.94
N PHE A 302 -24.15 9.40 -3.59
CA PHE A 302 -22.88 10.03 -3.26
C PHE A 302 -21.78 9.29 -3.99
N PHE A 303 -20.85 10.03 -4.59
CA PHE A 303 -19.66 9.45 -5.20
C PHE A 303 -18.42 9.75 -4.36
N VAL A 304 -17.53 8.77 -4.30
CA VAL A 304 -16.20 8.89 -3.72
C VAL A 304 -15.20 8.34 -4.70
N SER A 305 -13.93 8.69 -4.54
CA SER A 305 -12.88 8.27 -5.45
C SER A 305 -11.78 7.52 -4.72
N ASP A 306 -11.02 6.73 -5.46
CA ASP A 306 -9.79 6.09 -5.04
C ASP A 306 -8.59 6.81 -5.67
N GLU A 307 -7.40 6.23 -5.49
CA GLU A 307 -6.17 6.79 -6.03
C GLU A 307 -5.91 6.45 -7.50
N HIS A 308 -6.83 5.77 -8.19
CA HIS A 308 -6.68 5.51 -9.62
C HIS A 308 -6.52 6.84 -10.37
N PRO A 309 -5.50 7.03 -11.24
CA PRO A 309 -5.13 8.35 -11.75
C PRO A 309 -6.28 9.14 -12.39
N LEU A 310 -7.09 8.47 -13.23
CA LEU A 310 -8.26 9.10 -13.86
C LEU A 310 -9.33 9.46 -12.83
N SER A 311 -9.62 8.55 -11.89
CA SER A 311 -10.61 8.75 -10.83
C SER A 311 -10.23 9.92 -9.93
N LYS A 312 -8.95 10.01 -9.56
CA LYS A 312 -8.39 11.09 -8.73
C LYS A 312 -8.42 12.44 -9.44
N TRP A 313 -8.13 12.46 -10.75
CA TRP A 313 -8.25 13.68 -11.56
C TRP A 313 -9.71 14.16 -11.65
N CYS A 314 -10.65 13.26 -11.95
CA CYS A 314 -12.08 13.57 -11.96
C CYS A 314 -12.58 14.04 -10.59
N ALA A 315 -12.11 13.41 -9.50
CA ALA A 315 -12.46 13.78 -8.13
C ALA A 315 -12.04 15.21 -7.79
N ALA A 316 -10.87 15.67 -8.26
CA ALA A 316 -10.42 17.03 -8.05
C ALA A 316 -11.35 18.07 -8.74
N ILE A 317 -11.91 17.72 -9.90
CA ILE A 317 -12.85 18.58 -10.65
C ILE A 317 -14.23 18.58 -9.97
N LEU A 318 -14.68 17.41 -9.53
CA LEU A 318 -16.01 17.20 -8.93
C LEU A 318 -16.04 17.43 -7.41
N ASN A 319 -14.90 17.77 -6.79
CA ASN A 319 -14.73 17.91 -5.35
C ASN A 319 -15.14 16.65 -4.55
N LEU A 320 -14.82 15.46 -5.07
CA LEU A 320 -15.11 14.19 -4.39
C LEU A 320 -14.01 13.87 -3.37
N PRO A 321 -14.35 13.30 -2.20
CA PRO A 321 -13.34 12.77 -1.28
C PRO A 321 -12.60 11.61 -1.95
N VAL A 322 -11.28 11.59 -1.75
CA VAL A 322 -10.38 10.55 -2.28
C VAL A 322 -9.90 9.70 -1.13
N PHE A 323 -10.04 8.38 -1.26
CA PHE A 323 -9.62 7.40 -0.28
C PHE A 323 -8.47 6.54 -0.80
N PRO A 324 -7.63 5.96 0.10
CA PRO A 324 -6.59 5.01 -0.29
C PRO A 324 -7.18 3.81 -1.04
N ALA A 325 -6.30 3.06 -1.73
CA ALA A 325 -6.71 1.82 -2.38
C ALA A 325 -7.41 0.86 -1.39
N MET A 326 -8.56 0.33 -1.79
CA MET A 326 -9.41 -0.55 -0.98
C MET A 326 -9.48 -1.92 -1.65
N GLY A 327 -9.21 -2.99 -0.88
CA GLY A 327 -9.23 -4.36 -1.42
C GLY A 327 -10.63 -4.99 -1.53
N ASN A 328 -11.63 -4.46 -0.82
CA ASN A 328 -13.01 -4.98 -0.85
C ASN A 328 -14.01 -3.91 -0.38
N VAL A 329 -15.30 -4.16 -0.61
CA VAL A 329 -16.39 -3.23 -0.28
C VAL A 329 -16.48 -2.92 1.23
N ALA A 330 -16.08 -3.85 2.10
CA ALA A 330 -16.07 -3.61 3.55
C ALA A 330 -14.99 -2.59 3.97
N HIS A 331 -13.87 -2.47 3.24
CA HIS A 331 -12.91 -1.38 3.46
C HIS A 331 -13.53 -0.02 3.13
N LEU A 332 -14.30 0.10 2.05
CA LEU A 332 -15.04 1.33 1.74
C LEU A 332 -16.05 1.64 2.85
N ALA A 333 -16.81 0.65 3.31
CA ALA A 333 -17.74 0.82 4.43
C ALA A 333 -17.02 1.33 5.70
N TYR A 334 -15.82 0.81 5.99
CA TYR A 334 -15.00 1.23 7.12
C TYR A 334 -14.51 2.67 6.99
N VAL A 335 -13.95 3.02 5.83
CA VAL A 335 -13.48 4.37 5.58
C VAL A 335 -14.63 5.38 5.63
N MET A 336 -15.80 5.02 5.09
CA MET A 336 -17.02 5.84 5.22
C MET A 336 -17.50 5.97 6.66
N ALA A 337 -17.47 4.89 7.46
CA ALA A 337 -17.81 4.95 8.88
C ALA A 337 -16.89 5.94 9.63
N LYS A 338 -15.58 5.86 9.38
CA LYS A 338 -14.58 6.74 9.98
C LYS A 338 -14.76 8.19 9.52
N GLY A 339 -14.92 8.42 8.22
CA GLY A 339 -15.17 9.74 7.65
C GLY A 339 -16.47 10.38 8.16
N ALA A 340 -17.51 9.57 8.38
CA ALA A 340 -18.77 10.01 8.98
C ALA A 340 -18.70 10.24 10.50
N GLY A 341 -17.53 10.07 11.12
CA GLY A 341 -17.28 10.39 12.53
C GLY A 341 -17.64 9.29 13.52
N CYS A 342 -17.90 8.06 13.08
CA CYS A 342 -18.24 6.96 13.97
C CYS A 342 -17.07 6.64 14.93
N GLY A 343 -17.40 6.53 16.22
CA GLY A 343 -16.43 6.36 17.29
C GLY A 343 -15.94 4.92 17.44
N LYS A 344 -16.85 3.96 17.29
CA LYS A 344 -16.56 2.51 17.34
C LYS A 344 -17.11 1.86 16.08
N VAL A 345 -16.41 0.86 15.55
CA VAL A 345 -16.82 0.13 14.36
C VAL A 345 -16.78 -1.36 14.64
N CYS A 346 -17.89 -2.04 14.37
CA CYS A 346 -18.03 -3.50 14.46
C CYS A 346 -18.24 -4.08 13.05
N PHE A 347 -17.79 -5.30 12.81
CA PHE A 347 -17.99 -6.02 11.56
C PHE A 347 -18.86 -7.24 11.80
N VAL A 348 -19.83 -7.48 10.92
CA VAL A 348 -20.73 -8.64 10.93
C VAL A 348 -20.83 -9.17 9.51
N GLY A 349 -20.78 -10.50 9.32
CA GLY A 349 -20.82 -11.08 7.96
C GLY A 349 -19.56 -10.77 7.13
N VAL A 350 -18.41 -10.54 7.76
CA VAL A 350 -17.14 -10.28 7.06
C VAL A 350 -16.14 -11.37 7.43
N ASP A 351 -16.31 -12.53 6.80
CA ASP A 351 -15.70 -13.78 7.30
C ASP A 351 -14.28 -14.04 6.81
N TYR A 352 -13.89 -13.46 5.66
CA TYR A 352 -12.56 -13.62 5.02
C TYR A 352 -12.08 -15.08 4.84
N CYS A 353 -12.96 -16.07 5.02
CA CYS A 353 -12.67 -17.50 5.11
C CYS A 353 -13.84 -18.29 4.48
N LEU A 354 -13.58 -19.48 3.96
CA LEU A 354 -14.65 -20.44 3.63
C LEU A 354 -15.22 -21.03 4.92
N ALA A 355 -16.55 -21.04 5.05
CA ALA A 355 -17.21 -21.80 6.11
C ALA A 355 -16.99 -23.31 5.89
N GLU A 356 -16.97 -24.09 6.98
CA GLU A 356 -16.77 -25.56 6.96
C GLU A 356 -17.73 -26.34 6.03
N ASN A 357 -18.83 -25.71 5.61
CA ASN A 357 -19.87 -26.30 4.77
C ASN A 357 -19.77 -25.91 3.28
N ASP A 358 -18.62 -25.44 2.79
CA ASP A 358 -18.39 -24.95 1.42
C ASP A 358 -19.37 -23.85 0.95
N LYS A 359 -20.06 -23.20 1.89
CA LYS A 359 -20.96 -22.09 1.57
C LYS A 359 -20.12 -20.85 1.25
N VAL A 360 -20.04 -20.54 -0.03
CA VAL A 360 -19.55 -19.26 -0.53
C VAL A 360 -20.77 -18.39 -0.84
N TYR A 361 -20.89 -17.26 -0.15
CA TYR A 361 -21.79 -16.19 -0.55
C TYR A 361 -20.95 -15.16 -1.31
N ALA A 362 -21.36 -14.86 -2.55
CA ALA A 362 -20.66 -13.99 -3.51
C ALA A 362 -21.06 -12.51 -3.38
#